data_AF-A0A8T2VBA6-F1
#
_entry.id   AF-A0A8T2VBA6-F1
#
_cell.length_a   1.000
_cell.length_b   1.000
_cell.length_c   1.000
_cell.angle_alpha   90.00
_cell.angle_beta   90.00
_cell.angle_gamma   90.00
#
_symmetry.space_group_name_H-M   'P 1'
#
loop_
_entity.id
_entity.type
_entity.pdbx_description
1 polymer ?
#
loop_
_entity_poly.entity_id
_entity_poly.type
_entity_poly.pdbx_seq_one_letter_code
_entity_poly.pdbx_strand_id
1 'polypeptide(L)'
;MKWADDNSELLAVMEKSRMYIIRGTELEEPVSCTAYLCTFHALQILAIQLDEIMQQPEFPGKQHLFFYETKSLRDTHQIIEAAQLHDAFLYIEEHSHPKLWIALAEAALQKLDLSIAERAFVKCKNYFGIQFSKKVHSLKDAYEQKAEVCTYFKRFDEAERLLLQNKRVDLAMNLDIKFGRWAALERLVISNVEDELQLTYDSMGKFFLDRQNWKEAKKFYERSKNYACIAYCLQKLGDWKTLDGLMKSLKKGDPLLLYMANQFWSVGMCKEAVAAFTKHGSTMESIECCLDLNMWKMAYELGQKYDQESFVNDSFNQYIEYLLKIGNYTLAIEASEAAQQNILAAKLLKAFADKLRDKQVSSQILKQVYVLMALNIGKWKTSARSLKVNDSSMESVIERPWHYAEAYHLWACVHQHLYMNDFEDAFRASIFLSEYEDILDVHKLYSLQAVASYYAKKMDYCISAFKKLEEINFSQINTKENMMSLAKLVVGDSFQPKPFKDMEAICKECKSYFQVKDKKCPTCDTEYFVCVGSSCLILDEEFVTCDTCYHALRWKLAMNLHHCPLCHADLKNCKVSKPMSKFQRRKSLR
;
A
#
# COMPACT_ATOMS: atom_id res chain seq x y z
N MET A 1 -24.01 -22.94 -62.04
CA MET A 1 -25.21 -23.67 -61.59
C MET A 1 -25.05 -24.01 -60.12
N LYS A 2 -26.15 -24.08 -59.35
CA LYS A 2 -26.15 -24.36 -57.91
C LYS A 2 -27.42 -25.16 -57.56
N TRP A 3 -27.25 -26.37 -57.06
CA TRP A 3 -28.34 -27.17 -56.51
C TRP A 3 -28.76 -26.62 -55.15
N ALA A 4 -30.04 -26.79 -54.81
CA ALA A 4 -30.51 -26.48 -53.47
C ALA A 4 -29.94 -27.49 -52.47
N ASP A 5 -29.41 -26.97 -51.36
CA ASP A 5 -28.75 -27.78 -50.35
C ASP A 5 -29.77 -28.62 -49.53
N ASP A 6 -31.06 -28.26 -49.59
CA ASP A 6 -32.17 -28.86 -48.85
C ASP A 6 -33.23 -29.58 -49.70
N ASN A 7 -33.15 -29.47 -51.04
CA ASN A 7 -34.08 -30.14 -51.94
C ASN A 7 -33.38 -30.55 -53.25
N SER A 8 -33.26 -31.87 -53.47
CA SER A 8 -32.60 -32.44 -54.65
C SER A 8 -33.30 -32.15 -55.97
N GLU A 9 -34.54 -31.68 -55.96
CA GLU A 9 -35.27 -31.32 -57.17
C GLU A 9 -35.07 -29.86 -57.58
N LEU A 10 -34.47 -29.03 -56.73
CA LEU A 10 -34.30 -27.61 -57.01
C LEU A 10 -32.89 -27.29 -57.52
N LEU A 11 -32.81 -26.64 -58.68
CA LEU A 11 -31.56 -26.25 -59.33
C LEU A 11 -31.65 -24.83 -59.87
N ALA A 12 -30.67 -24.00 -59.54
CA ALA A 12 -30.47 -22.69 -60.16
C ALA A 12 -29.37 -22.77 -61.22
N VAL A 13 -29.70 -22.40 -62.46
CA VAL A 13 -28.77 -22.37 -63.60
C VAL A 13 -28.62 -20.94 -64.10
N MET A 14 -27.39 -20.54 -64.41
CA MET A 14 -27.11 -19.26 -65.06
C MET A 14 -26.86 -19.50 -66.54
N GLU A 15 -27.54 -18.75 -67.39
CA GLU A 15 -27.25 -18.64 -68.82
C GLU A 15 -27.04 -17.15 -69.15
N LYS A 16 -25.78 -16.76 -69.37
CA LYS A 16 -25.36 -15.36 -69.57
C LYS A 16 -25.85 -14.49 -68.40
N SER A 17 -26.79 -13.57 -68.67
CA SER A 17 -27.36 -12.62 -67.71
C SER A 17 -28.75 -13.02 -67.19
N ARG A 18 -29.14 -14.29 -67.37
CA ARG A 18 -30.43 -14.82 -66.94
C ARG A 18 -30.23 -16.02 -66.02
N MET A 19 -30.93 -15.99 -64.90
CA MET A 19 -31.03 -17.11 -63.97
C MET A 19 -32.34 -17.87 -64.22
N TYR A 20 -32.21 -19.19 -64.34
CA TYR A 20 -33.30 -20.13 -64.47
C TYR A 20 -33.36 -20.98 -63.21
N ILE A 21 -34.53 -21.06 -62.59
CA ILE A 21 -34.79 -21.96 -61.47
C ILE A 21 -35.57 -23.15 -62.02
N ILE A 22 -35.10 -24.36 -61.74
CA ILE A 22 -35.68 -25.61 -62.20
C ILE A 22 -36.17 -26.36 -60.97
N ARG A 23 -37.41 -26.86 -61.01
CA ARG A 23 -37.98 -27.78 -60.02
C ARG A 23 -38.32 -29.09 -60.72
N GLY A 24 -37.53 -30.13 -60.47
CA GLY A 24 -37.67 -31.43 -61.11
C GLY A 24 -37.44 -31.30 -62.63
N THR A 25 -38.53 -31.29 -63.40
CA THR A 25 -38.50 -31.11 -64.87
C THR A 25 -39.11 -29.78 -65.33
N GLU A 26 -39.66 -28.99 -64.41
CA GLU A 26 -40.32 -27.73 -64.71
C GLU A 26 -39.36 -26.54 -64.55
N LEU A 27 -39.43 -25.60 -65.50
CA LEU A 27 -38.59 -24.41 -65.54
C LEU A 27 -39.43 -23.18 -65.14
N GLU A 28 -38.97 -22.44 -64.13
CA GLU A 28 -39.58 -21.17 -63.74
C GLU A 28 -39.24 -20.03 -64.71
N GLU A 29 -39.98 -18.92 -64.60
CA GLU A 29 -39.72 -17.71 -65.39
C GLU A 29 -38.30 -17.17 -65.15
N PRO A 30 -37.55 -16.81 -66.21
CA PRO A 30 -36.17 -16.36 -66.08
C PRO A 30 -36.08 -15.02 -65.36
N VAL A 31 -35.15 -14.93 -64.42
CA VAL A 31 -34.87 -13.70 -63.67
C VAL A 31 -33.56 -13.09 -64.16
N SER A 32 -33.53 -11.77 -64.39
CA SER A 32 -32.30 -11.08 -64.75
C SER A 32 -31.32 -11.12 -63.57
N CYS A 33 -30.15 -11.71 -63.78
CA CYS A 33 -29.11 -11.85 -62.76
C CYS A 33 -27.74 -11.77 -63.43
N THR A 34 -26.87 -10.90 -62.93
CA THR A 34 -25.46 -10.80 -63.33
C THR A 34 -24.52 -11.21 -62.20
N ALA A 35 -25.06 -11.64 -61.06
CA ALA A 35 -24.34 -12.01 -59.87
C ALA A 35 -23.97 -13.50 -59.86
N TYR A 36 -22.92 -13.85 -59.12
CA TYR A 36 -22.49 -15.23 -58.93
C TYR A 36 -23.41 -15.95 -57.94
N LEU A 37 -23.91 -17.12 -58.30
CA LEU A 37 -24.74 -17.94 -57.41
C LEU A 37 -23.89 -18.53 -56.28
N CYS A 38 -24.24 -18.25 -55.03
CA CYS A 38 -23.48 -18.70 -53.86
C CYS A 38 -24.18 -19.87 -53.16
N THR A 39 -25.39 -19.63 -52.67
CA THR A 39 -26.18 -20.64 -51.94
C THR A 39 -27.58 -20.72 -52.49
N PHE A 40 -28.15 -21.92 -52.44
CA PHE A 40 -29.56 -22.13 -52.71
C PHE A 40 -30.07 -23.00 -51.56
N HIS A 41 -30.88 -22.40 -50.70
CA HIS A 41 -31.38 -23.07 -49.50
C HIS A 41 -32.71 -22.47 -49.11
N ALA A 42 -33.64 -23.32 -48.67
CA ALA A 42 -34.94 -22.93 -48.18
C ALA A 42 -35.65 -21.99 -49.17
N LEU A 43 -35.85 -22.44 -50.41
CA LEU A 43 -36.59 -21.70 -51.45
C LEU A 43 -36.05 -20.29 -51.81
N GLN A 44 -34.82 -19.95 -51.39
CA GLN A 44 -34.14 -18.71 -51.73
C GLN A 44 -32.73 -18.96 -52.25
N ILE A 45 -32.33 -18.16 -53.23
CA ILE A 45 -31.00 -18.17 -53.83
C ILE A 45 -30.28 -16.89 -53.43
N LEU A 46 -29.11 -17.04 -52.82
CA LEU A 46 -28.18 -15.94 -52.58
C LEU A 46 -27.24 -15.82 -53.77
N ALA A 47 -27.25 -14.67 -54.42
CA ALA A 47 -26.31 -14.32 -55.46
C ALA A 47 -25.50 -13.08 -55.05
N ILE A 48 -24.22 -13.06 -55.38
CA ILE A 48 -23.28 -12.01 -54.97
C ILE A 48 -22.57 -11.44 -56.20
N GLN A 49 -22.55 -10.11 -56.30
CA GLN A 49 -21.68 -9.41 -57.27
C GLN A 49 -20.24 -9.43 -56.77
N LEU A 50 -19.55 -10.55 -57.01
CA LEU A 50 -18.19 -10.75 -56.54
C LEU A 50 -17.22 -9.71 -57.09
N ASP A 51 -17.40 -9.30 -58.36
CA ASP A 51 -16.53 -8.33 -59.02
C ASP A 51 -16.53 -6.96 -58.32
N GLU A 52 -17.69 -6.52 -57.81
CA GLU A 52 -17.83 -5.26 -57.06
C GLU A 52 -17.25 -5.39 -55.64
N ILE A 53 -17.51 -6.52 -54.96
CA ILE A 53 -16.96 -6.77 -53.62
C ILE A 53 -15.42 -6.85 -53.65
N MET A 54 -14.85 -7.43 -54.71
CA MET A 54 -13.40 -7.55 -54.87
C MET A 54 -12.69 -6.20 -55.07
N GLN A 55 -13.42 -5.12 -55.41
CA GLN A 55 -12.85 -3.77 -55.44
C GLN A 55 -12.58 -3.22 -54.03
N GLN A 56 -13.37 -3.60 -53.02
CA GLN A 56 -13.21 -3.22 -51.61
C GLN A 56 -13.54 -4.38 -50.66
N PRO A 57 -12.64 -5.38 -50.54
CA PRO A 57 -12.90 -6.60 -49.78
C PRO A 57 -13.03 -6.37 -48.27
N GLU A 58 -12.49 -5.28 -47.74
CA GLU A 58 -12.53 -4.97 -46.29
C GLU A 58 -13.90 -4.47 -45.79
N PHE A 59 -14.74 -3.95 -46.69
CA PHE A 59 -16.08 -3.41 -46.36
C PHE A 59 -17.12 -3.82 -47.41
N PRO A 60 -17.49 -5.12 -47.49
CA PRO A 60 -18.51 -5.58 -48.43
C PRO A 60 -19.87 -4.93 -48.12
N GLY A 61 -20.36 -4.08 -49.01
CA GLY A 61 -21.66 -3.43 -48.89
C GLY A 61 -22.83 -4.41 -49.08
N LYS A 62 -23.89 -4.27 -48.27
CA LYS A 62 -25.12 -5.08 -48.40
C LYS A 62 -25.80 -4.96 -49.77
N GLN A 63 -25.55 -3.88 -50.51
CA GLN A 63 -26.09 -3.66 -51.86
C GLN A 63 -25.61 -4.69 -52.91
N HIS A 64 -24.53 -5.43 -52.64
CA HIS A 64 -23.97 -6.41 -53.58
C HIS A 64 -24.51 -7.84 -53.36
N LEU A 65 -25.38 -8.02 -52.36
CA LEU A 65 -26.05 -9.28 -52.03
C LEU A 65 -27.48 -9.25 -52.57
N PHE A 66 -27.78 -10.17 -53.48
CA PHE A 66 -29.10 -10.33 -54.09
C PHE A 66 -29.75 -11.61 -53.59
N PHE A 67 -30.98 -11.50 -53.11
CA PHE A 67 -31.79 -12.65 -52.70
C PHE A 67 -32.89 -12.84 -53.72
N TYR A 68 -32.90 -14.01 -54.37
CA TYR A 68 -33.93 -14.39 -55.33
C TYR A 68 -34.83 -15.47 -54.74
N GLU A 69 -36.13 -15.29 -54.88
CA GLU A 69 -37.14 -16.19 -54.36
C GLU A 69 -37.64 -17.14 -55.45
N THR A 70 -37.81 -18.41 -55.12
CA THR A 70 -38.51 -19.36 -56.00
C THR A 70 -39.97 -18.96 -56.19
N LYS A 71 -40.62 -19.45 -57.24
CA LYS A 71 -42.04 -19.18 -57.53
C LYS A 71 -42.94 -19.49 -56.34
N SER A 72 -42.77 -20.63 -55.67
CA SER A 72 -43.59 -20.99 -54.50
C SER A 72 -43.52 -19.97 -53.35
N LEU A 73 -42.35 -19.36 -53.13
CA LEU A 73 -42.20 -18.34 -52.09
C LEU A 73 -42.84 -17.01 -52.52
N ARG A 74 -42.65 -16.60 -53.79
CA ARG A 74 -43.27 -15.40 -54.36
C ARG A 74 -44.80 -15.48 -54.34
N ASP A 75 -45.35 -16.60 -54.84
CA ASP A 75 -46.79 -16.85 -54.87
C ASP A 75 -47.36 -16.82 -53.44
N THR A 76 -46.67 -17.44 -52.47
CA THR A 76 -47.08 -17.41 -51.07
C THR A 76 -47.13 -15.99 -50.52
N HIS A 77 -46.11 -15.16 -50.76
CA HIS A 77 -46.10 -13.75 -50.34
C HIS A 77 -47.25 -12.96 -50.98
N GLN A 78 -47.48 -13.15 -52.28
CA GLN A 78 -48.60 -12.50 -52.99
C GLN A 78 -49.97 -12.90 -52.42
N ILE A 79 -50.17 -14.18 -52.09
CA ILE A 79 -51.43 -14.66 -51.48
C ILE A 79 -51.60 -14.07 -50.07
N ILE A 80 -50.52 -13.97 -49.28
CA ILE A 80 -50.57 -13.36 -47.94
C ILE A 80 -50.95 -11.87 -47.99
N GLU A 81 -50.49 -11.16 -49.02
CA GLU A 81 -50.78 -9.74 -49.25
C GLU A 81 -52.18 -9.51 -49.84
N ALA A 82 -52.60 -10.31 -50.82
CA ALA A 82 -53.82 -10.10 -51.60
C ALA A 82 -55.05 -10.83 -51.05
N ALA A 83 -54.89 -11.96 -50.35
CA ALA A 83 -55.98 -12.83 -49.92
C ALA A 83 -56.09 -12.97 -48.39
N GLN A 84 -57.08 -13.74 -47.92
CA GLN A 84 -57.19 -14.07 -46.50
C GLN A 84 -56.12 -15.09 -46.12
N LEU A 85 -55.62 -15.04 -44.87
CA LEU A 85 -54.57 -15.95 -44.37
C LEU A 85 -54.93 -17.44 -44.52
N HIS A 86 -56.23 -17.76 -44.63
CA HIS A 86 -56.73 -19.11 -44.86
C HIS A 86 -56.37 -19.65 -46.26
N ASP A 87 -56.43 -18.82 -47.29
CA ASP A 87 -56.11 -19.23 -48.66
C ASP A 87 -54.61 -19.52 -48.81
N ALA A 88 -53.78 -18.69 -48.14
CA ALA A 88 -52.34 -18.94 -48.02
C ALA A 88 -52.06 -20.25 -47.27
N PHE A 89 -52.83 -20.58 -46.22
CA PHE A 89 -52.70 -21.85 -45.50
C PHE A 89 -52.95 -23.06 -46.41
N LEU A 90 -54.00 -23.02 -47.24
CA LEU A 90 -54.33 -24.10 -48.17
C LEU A 90 -53.25 -24.27 -49.25
N TYR A 91 -52.78 -23.16 -49.85
CA TYR A 91 -51.71 -23.18 -50.83
C TYR A 91 -50.41 -23.79 -50.28
N ILE A 92 -50.03 -23.42 -49.05
CA ILE A 92 -48.82 -23.96 -48.41
C ILE A 92 -49.01 -25.42 -48.00
N GLU A 93 -50.24 -25.89 -47.73
CA GLU A 93 -50.49 -27.30 -47.46
C GLU A 93 -50.23 -28.18 -48.68
N GLU A 94 -50.56 -27.69 -49.88
CA GLU A 94 -50.25 -28.34 -51.17
C GLU A 94 -48.76 -28.23 -51.55
N HIS A 95 -48.12 -27.12 -51.18
CA HIS A 95 -46.70 -26.84 -51.47
C HIS A 95 -45.86 -26.74 -50.20
N SER A 96 -45.94 -27.74 -49.32
CA SER A 96 -45.41 -27.68 -47.96
C SER A 96 -43.89 -27.51 -47.90
N HIS A 97 -43.46 -26.43 -47.26
CA HIS A 97 -42.06 -26.17 -46.95
C HIS A 97 -41.94 -25.36 -45.65
N PRO A 98 -40.98 -25.67 -44.75
CA PRO A 98 -40.86 -25.00 -43.44
C PRO A 98 -40.82 -23.47 -43.53
N LYS A 99 -40.12 -22.92 -44.53
CA LYS A 99 -40.03 -21.47 -44.74
C LYS A 99 -41.36 -20.80 -45.08
N LEU A 100 -42.22 -21.48 -45.85
CA LEU A 100 -43.53 -20.95 -46.20
C LEU A 100 -44.44 -20.93 -44.97
N TRP A 101 -44.38 -21.99 -44.16
CA TRP A 101 -45.07 -22.03 -42.86
C TRP A 101 -44.58 -20.94 -41.90
N ILE A 102 -43.27 -20.63 -41.88
CA ILE A 102 -42.73 -19.51 -41.09
C ILE A 102 -43.27 -18.17 -41.62
N ALA A 103 -43.24 -17.94 -42.93
CA ALA A 103 -43.76 -16.70 -43.53
C ALA A 103 -45.25 -16.50 -43.23
N LEU A 104 -46.07 -17.56 -43.33
CA LEU A 104 -47.48 -17.53 -42.94
C LEU A 104 -47.64 -17.25 -41.45
N ALA A 105 -46.86 -17.90 -40.59
CA ALA A 105 -46.94 -17.72 -39.15
C ALA A 105 -46.58 -16.27 -38.74
N GLU A 106 -45.53 -15.70 -39.33
CA GLU A 106 -45.12 -14.32 -39.10
C GLU A 106 -46.20 -13.32 -39.57
N ALA A 107 -46.77 -13.53 -40.75
CA ALA A 107 -47.87 -12.70 -41.26
C ALA A 107 -49.13 -12.81 -40.38
N ALA A 108 -49.46 -14.02 -39.92
CA ALA A 108 -50.58 -14.27 -39.03
C ALA A 108 -50.38 -13.59 -37.65
N LEU A 109 -49.16 -13.63 -37.10
CA LEU A 109 -48.81 -12.88 -35.87
C LEU A 109 -49.00 -11.37 -36.06
N GLN A 110 -48.57 -10.80 -37.18
CA GLN A 110 -48.74 -9.37 -37.46
C GLN A 110 -50.21 -8.95 -37.58
N LYS A 111 -51.05 -9.79 -38.16
CA LYS A 111 -52.51 -9.58 -38.26
C LYS A 111 -53.27 -9.98 -36.98
N LEU A 112 -52.56 -10.46 -35.93
CA LEU A 112 -53.11 -11.01 -34.68
C LEU A 112 -54.03 -12.23 -34.86
N ASP A 113 -53.91 -12.96 -35.96
CA ASP A 113 -54.58 -14.27 -36.11
C ASP A 113 -53.72 -15.36 -35.44
N LEU A 114 -53.84 -15.42 -34.12
CA LEU A 114 -53.05 -16.34 -33.28
C LEU A 114 -53.39 -17.81 -33.58
N SER A 115 -54.58 -18.09 -34.12
CA SER A 115 -55.04 -19.45 -34.44
C SER A 115 -54.30 -20.02 -35.66
N ILE A 116 -54.16 -19.21 -36.72
CA ILE A 116 -53.40 -19.59 -37.91
C ILE A 116 -51.91 -19.59 -37.59
N ALA A 117 -51.42 -18.64 -36.79
CA ALA A 117 -50.01 -18.58 -36.37
C ALA A 117 -49.58 -19.86 -35.62
N GLU A 118 -50.36 -20.31 -34.62
CA GLU A 118 -50.04 -21.53 -33.88
C GLU A 118 -50.03 -22.77 -34.78
N ARG A 119 -51.05 -22.92 -35.64
CA ARG A 119 -51.13 -24.04 -36.60
C ARG A 119 -49.95 -24.05 -37.57
N ALA A 120 -49.55 -22.89 -38.07
CA ALA A 120 -48.39 -22.76 -38.96
C ALA A 120 -47.07 -23.08 -38.22
N PHE A 121 -46.91 -22.63 -36.97
CA PHE A 121 -45.74 -23.00 -36.15
C PHE A 121 -45.65 -24.49 -35.81
N VAL A 122 -46.80 -25.17 -35.63
CA VAL A 122 -46.84 -26.63 -35.47
C VAL A 122 -46.34 -27.33 -36.73
N LYS A 123 -46.77 -26.89 -37.93
CA LYS A 123 -46.34 -27.48 -39.21
C LYS A 123 -44.84 -27.31 -39.47
N CYS A 124 -44.22 -26.21 -39.04
CA CYS A 124 -42.77 -26.02 -39.11
C CYS A 124 -41.99 -26.46 -37.86
N LYS A 125 -42.64 -27.12 -36.88
CA LYS A 125 -42.04 -27.62 -35.63
C LYS A 125 -41.32 -26.55 -34.81
N ASN A 126 -41.74 -25.29 -34.90
CA ASN A 126 -41.14 -24.17 -34.15
C ASN A 126 -41.76 -24.06 -32.75
N TYR A 127 -41.19 -24.78 -31.78
CA TYR A 127 -41.67 -24.79 -30.39
C TYR A 127 -41.72 -23.40 -29.76
N PHE A 128 -40.73 -22.54 -30.03
CA PHE A 128 -40.70 -21.17 -29.52
C PHE A 128 -41.87 -20.34 -30.04
N GLY A 129 -42.18 -20.45 -31.35
CA GLY A 129 -43.32 -19.78 -31.96
C GLY A 129 -44.66 -20.23 -31.38
N ILE A 130 -44.82 -21.52 -31.08
CA ILE A 130 -46.03 -22.06 -30.43
C ILE A 130 -46.19 -21.48 -29.00
N GLN A 131 -45.14 -21.54 -28.19
CA GLN A 131 -45.18 -20.98 -26.82
C GLN A 131 -45.42 -19.47 -26.83
N PHE A 132 -44.80 -18.75 -27.78
CA PHE A 132 -45.03 -17.33 -27.96
C PHE A 132 -46.48 -17.03 -28.33
N SER A 133 -47.06 -17.76 -29.28
CA SER A 133 -48.46 -17.58 -29.70
C SER A 133 -49.42 -17.81 -28.53
N LYS A 134 -49.18 -18.84 -27.70
CA LYS A 134 -49.96 -19.10 -26.48
C LYS A 134 -49.82 -17.99 -25.44
N LYS A 135 -48.60 -17.48 -25.23
CA LYS A 135 -48.34 -16.34 -24.34
C LYS A 135 -49.12 -15.11 -24.79
N VAL A 136 -49.04 -14.75 -26.07
CA VAL A 136 -49.76 -13.60 -26.62
C VAL A 136 -51.28 -13.82 -26.51
N HIS A 137 -51.77 -15.03 -26.79
CA HIS A 137 -53.20 -15.36 -26.66
C HIS A 137 -53.73 -15.24 -25.22
N SER A 138 -52.87 -15.45 -24.22
CA SER A 138 -53.25 -15.31 -22.81
C SER A 138 -53.40 -13.86 -22.34
N LEU A 139 -52.88 -12.88 -23.10
CA LEU A 139 -53.01 -11.46 -22.79
C LEU A 139 -54.42 -10.98 -23.14
N LYS A 140 -55.04 -10.22 -22.23
CA LYS A 140 -56.42 -9.73 -22.40
C LYS A 140 -56.52 -8.48 -23.27
N ASP A 141 -55.45 -7.69 -23.35
CA ASP A 141 -55.46 -6.41 -24.06
C ASP A 141 -54.83 -6.53 -25.45
N ALA A 142 -55.56 -6.07 -26.47
CA ALA A 142 -55.10 -6.06 -27.85
C ALA A 142 -53.84 -5.18 -28.05
N TYR A 143 -53.65 -4.10 -27.27
CA TYR A 143 -52.45 -3.27 -27.34
C TYR A 143 -51.22 -4.00 -26.77
N GLU A 144 -51.38 -4.73 -25.67
CA GLU A 144 -50.31 -5.57 -25.11
C GLU A 144 -49.94 -6.70 -26.07
N GLN A 145 -50.94 -7.33 -26.70
CA GLN A 145 -50.69 -8.35 -27.73
C GLN A 145 -49.88 -7.78 -28.90
N LYS A 146 -50.27 -6.60 -29.43
CA LYS A 146 -49.51 -5.93 -30.50
C LYS A 146 -48.09 -5.55 -30.05
N ALA A 147 -47.92 -5.07 -28.83
CA ALA A 147 -46.61 -4.71 -28.30
C ALA A 147 -45.68 -5.94 -28.17
N GLU A 148 -46.18 -7.07 -27.68
CA GLU A 148 -45.41 -8.32 -27.63
C GLU A 148 -45.09 -8.85 -29.03
N VAL A 149 -46.01 -8.74 -30.00
CA VAL A 149 -45.73 -9.08 -31.40
C VAL A 149 -44.65 -8.16 -31.99
N CYS A 150 -44.72 -6.84 -31.78
CA CYS A 150 -43.67 -5.91 -32.19
C CYS A 150 -42.32 -6.27 -31.54
N THR A 151 -42.34 -6.69 -30.27
CA THR A 151 -41.15 -7.16 -29.54
C THR A 151 -40.56 -8.42 -30.18
N TYR A 152 -41.39 -9.38 -30.59
CA TYR A 152 -40.96 -10.59 -31.32
C TYR A 152 -40.21 -10.25 -32.61
N PHE A 153 -40.70 -9.24 -33.36
CA PHE A 153 -40.05 -8.74 -34.57
C PHE A 153 -38.90 -7.76 -34.32
N LYS A 154 -38.44 -7.59 -33.08
CA LYS A 154 -37.38 -6.64 -32.68
C LYS A 154 -37.71 -5.18 -33.00
N ARG A 155 -38.99 -4.83 -33.14
CA ARG A 155 -39.50 -3.47 -33.36
C ARG A 155 -39.82 -2.82 -32.02
N PHE A 156 -38.78 -2.60 -31.22
CA PHE A 156 -38.93 -2.15 -29.83
C PHE A 156 -39.50 -0.72 -29.71
N ASP A 157 -39.13 0.21 -30.59
CA ASP A 157 -39.67 1.59 -30.58
C ASP A 157 -41.17 1.64 -30.90
N GLU A 158 -41.69 0.68 -31.68
CA GLU A 158 -43.12 0.53 -31.93
C GLU A 158 -43.82 -0.09 -30.72
N ALA A 159 -43.24 -1.13 -30.13
CA ALA A 159 -43.78 -1.79 -28.93
C ALA A 159 -43.90 -0.80 -27.76
N GLU A 160 -42.85 0.00 -27.52
CA GLU A 160 -42.82 1.03 -26.48
C GLU A 160 -43.91 2.10 -26.72
N ARG A 161 -44.04 2.62 -27.94
CA ARG A 161 -45.09 3.59 -28.29
C ARG A 161 -46.49 3.04 -28.04
N LEU A 162 -46.75 1.78 -28.39
CA LEU A 162 -48.05 1.15 -28.16
C LEU A 162 -48.37 1.01 -26.66
N LEU A 163 -47.38 0.63 -25.84
CA LEU A 163 -47.54 0.53 -24.39
C LEU A 163 -47.78 1.89 -23.73
N LEU A 164 -47.08 2.93 -24.18
CA LEU A 164 -47.25 4.30 -23.69
C LEU A 164 -48.60 4.89 -24.08
N GLN A 165 -49.08 4.64 -25.31
CA GLN A 165 -50.42 5.04 -25.74
C GLN A 165 -51.52 4.42 -24.85
N ASN A 166 -51.27 3.21 -24.36
CA ASN A 166 -52.16 2.50 -23.44
C ASN A 166 -51.94 2.85 -21.96
N LYS A 167 -51.13 3.89 -21.66
CA LYS A 167 -50.78 4.34 -20.30
C LYS A 167 -50.14 3.26 -19.42
N ARG A 168 -49.56 2.20 -20.00
CA ARG A 168 -48.83 1.12 -19.31
C ARG A 168 -47.33 1.38 -19.32
N VAL A 169 -46.92 2.40 -18.58
CA VAL A 169 -45.51 2.82 -18.45
C VAL A 169 -44.68 1.73 -17.77
N ASP A 170 -45.25 1.03 -16.80
CA ASP A 170 -44.67 -0.13 -16.09
C ASP A 170 -44.17 -1.21 -17.07
N LEU A 171 -44.98 -1.56 -18.08
CA LEU A 171 -44.62 -2.55 -19.09
C LEU A 171 -43.57 -2.02 -20.06
N ALA A 172 -43.65 -0.73 -20.43
CA ALA A 172 -42.66 -0.10 -21.29
C ALA A 172 -41.27 -0.06 -20.60
N MET A 173 -41.23 0.26 -19.32
CA MET A 173 -40.01 0.24 -18.51
C MET A 173 -39.43 -1.16 -18.40
N ASN A 174 -40.26 -2.17 -18.10
CA ASN A 174 -39.82 -3.57 -18.03
C ASN A 174 -39.30 -4.08 -19.39
N LEU A 175 -39.93 -3.66 -20.50
CA LEU A 175 -39.45 -3.96 -21.84
C LEU A 175 -38.06 -3.37 -22.06
N ASP A 176 -37.85 -2.10 -21.73
CA ASP A 176 -36.55 -1.45 -21.90
C ASP A 176 -35.47 -2.03 -20.99
N ILE A 177 -35.80 -2.40 -19.74
CA ILE A 177 -34.88 -3.11 -18.83
C ILE A 177 -34.50 -4.48 -19.43
N LYS A 178 -35.49 -5.25 -19.89
CA LYS A 178 -35.28 -6.61 -20.42
C LYS A 178 -34.41 -6.63 -21.67
N PHE A 179 -34.54 -5.63 -22.54
CA PHE A 179 -33.78 -5.54 -23.79
C PHE A 179 -32.59 -4.56 -23.70
N GLY A 180 -32.31 -3.99 -22.52
CA GLY A 180 -31.17 -3.11 -22.29
C GLY A 180 -31.25 -1.77 -23.05
N ARG A 181 -32.45 -1.24 -23.26
CA ARG A 181 -32.72 0.05 -23.92
C ARG A 181 -32.69 1.21 -22.92
N TRP A 182 -31.54 1.40 -22.27
CA TRP A 182 -31.40 2.35 -21.15
C TRP A 182 -31.64 3.82 -21.49
N ALA A 183 -31.33 4.25 -22.72
CA ALA A 183 -31.58 5.62 -23.17
C ALA A 183 -33.08 5.91 -23.34
N ALA A 184 -33.87 4.91 -23.73
CA ALA A 184 -35.33 5.01 -23.75
C ALA A 184 -35.87 5.04 -22.30
N LEU A 185 -35.37 4.14 -21.46
CA LEU A 185 -35.73 4.05 -20.05
C LEU A 185 -35.45 5.35 -19.28
N GLU A 186 -34.31 6.02 -19.49
CA GLU A 186 -33.99 7.28 -18.81
C GLU A 186 -35.00 8.39 -19.15
N ARG A 187 -35.47 8.46 -20.40
CA ARG A 187 -36.52 9.42 -20.79
C ARG A 187 -37.84 9.13 -20.07
N LEU A 188 -38.19 7.86 -19.92
CA LEU A 188 -39.42 7.44 -19.23
C LEU A 188 -39.35 7.74 -17.73
N VAL A 189 -38.22 7.47 -17.10
CA VAL A 189 -37.97 7.68 -15.67
C VAL A 189 -38.02 9.16 -15.29
N ILE A 190 -37.53 10.07 -16.14
CA ILE A 190 -37.59 11.52 -15.89
C ILE A 190 -39.05 12.03 -15.89
N SER A 191 -39.96 11.31 -16.55
CA SER A 191 -41.34 11.78 -16.79
C SER A 191 -42.38 11.25 -15.78
N ASN A 192 -42.09 10.18 -15.03
CA ASN A 192 -43.04 9.53 -14.13
C ASN A 192 -42.46 9.31 -12.71
N VAL A 193 -43.34 9.38 -11.70
CA VAL A 193 -43.10 9.68 -10.28
C VAL A 193 -42.21 8.68 -9.50
N GLU A 194 -41.70 9.16 -8.35
CA GLU A 194 -40.54 8.78 -7.52
C GLU A 194 -40.43 7.34 -6.97
N ASP A 195 -41.49 6.54 -6.86
CA ASP A 195 -41.46 5.31 -6.04
C ASP A 195 -40.75 4.10 -6.71
N GLU A 196 -40.63 4.08 -8.05
CA GLU A 196 -39.93 3.00 -8.80
C GLU A 196 -38.53 3.41 -9.32
N LEU A 197 -38.05 4.61 -8.94
CA LEU A 197 -36.79 5.18 -9.45
C LEU A 197 -35.55 4.46 -8.92
N GLN A 198 -35.55 3.99 -7.67
CA GLN A 198 -34.36 3.37 -7.07
C GLN A 198 -33.98 2.06 -7.76
N LEU A 199 -34.93 1.14 -7.95
CA LEU A 199 -34.70 -0.14 -8.63
C LEU A 199 -34.28 0.08 -10.08
N THR A 200 -34.83 1.11 -10.73
CA THR A 200 -34.49 1.44 -12.11
C THR A 200 -33.06 1.97 -12.23
N TYR A 201 -32.66 2.91 -11.36
CA TYR A 201 -31.29 3.41 -11.31
C TYR A 201 -30.28 2.33 -10.87
N ASP A 202 -30.64 1.43 -9.97
CA ASP A 202 -29.79 0.29 -9.60
C ASP A 202 -29.59 -0.66 -10.78
N SER A 203 -30.63 -0.90 -11.57
CA SER A 203 -30.56 -1.71 -12.79
C SER A 203 -29.70 -1.04 -13.87
N MET A 204 -29.85 0.28 -14.06
CA MET A 204 -28.97 1.07 -14.94
C MET A 204 -27.52 1.03 -14.46
N GLY A 205 -27.30 1.23 -13.16
CA GLY A 205 -25.98 1.15 -12.53
C GLY A 205 -25.34 -0.21 -12.79
N LYS A 206 -26.10 -1.31 -12.61
CA LYS A 206 -25.64 -2.68 -12.85
C LYS A 206 -25.24 -2.91 -14.31
N PHE A 207 -26.00 -2.37 -15.26
CA PHE A 207 -25.64 -2.47 -16.67
C PHE A 207 -24.29 -1.81 -16.99
N PHE A 208 -24.02 -0.62 -16.45
CA PHE A 208 -22.72 0.03 -16.62
C PHE A 208 -21.62 -0.69 -15.84
N LEU A 209 -21.95 -1.25 -14.68
CA LEU A 209 -21.08 -2.07 -13.84
C LEU A 209 -20.58 -3.32 -14.60
N ASP A 210 -21.50 -4.06 -15.25
CA ASP A 210 -21.19 -5.26 -16.02
C ASP A 210 -20.27 -4.98 -17.21
N ARG A 211 -20.27 -3.73 -17.71
CA ARG A 211 -19.37 -3.23 -18.76
C ARG A 211 -18.10 -2.56 -18.24
N GLN A 212 -17.86 -2.64 -16.94
CA GLN A 212 -16.71 -2.03 -16.25
C GLN A 212 -16.65 -0.49 -16.40
N ASN A 213 -17.77 0.15 -16.73
CA ASN A 213 -17.86 1.61 -16.76
C ASN A 213 -18.26 2.15 -15.38
N TRP A 214 -17.31 2.06 -14.43
CA TRP A 214 -17.52 2.41 -13.02
C TRP A 214 -17.90 3.88 -12.81
N LYS A 215 -17.46 4.78 -13.69
CA LYS A 215 -17.75 6.23 -13.60
C LYS A 215 -19.23 6.51 -13.84
N GLU A 216 -19.80 5.96 -14.90
CA GLU A 216 -21.23 6.14 -15.19
C GLU A 216 -22.08 5.34 -14.20
N ALA A 217 -21.67 4.11 -13.86
CA ALA A 217 -22.37 3.30 -12.86
C ALA A 217 -22.51 4.05 -11.53
N LYS A 218 -21.44 4.69 -11.05
CA LYS A 218 -21.45 5.52 -9.84
C LYS A 218 -22.53 6.61 -9.89
N LYS A 219 -22.66 7.34 -11.00
CA LYS A 219 -23.66 8.43 -11.12
C LYS A 219 -25.09 7.91 -10.94
N PHE A 220 -25.39 6.74 -11.51
CA PHE A 220 -26.70 6.11 -11.34
C PHE A 220 -26.91 5.62 -9.90
N TYR A 221 -25.89 5.03 -9.27
CA TYR A 221 -25.98 4.61 -7.87
C TYR A 221 -26.08 5.79 -6.88
N GLU A 222 -25.49 6.94 -7.21
CA GLU A 222 -25.68 8.18 -6.43
C GLU A 222 -27.14 8.65 -6.48
N ARG A 223 -27.81 8.52 -7.63
CA ARG A 223 -29.25 8.82 -7.77
C ARG A 223 -30.12 7.81 -7.00
N SER A 224 -29.75 6.53 -6.98
CA SER A 224 -30.47 5.51 -6.20
C SER A 224 -30.15 5.53 -4.70
N LYS A 225 -29.11 6.27 -4.28
CA LYS A 225 -28.53 6.27 -2.92
C LYS A 225 -28.06 4.89 -2.46
N ASN A 226 -27.65 4.03 -3.39
CA ASN A 226 -27.12 2.71 -3.08
C ASN A 226 -25.63 2.79 -2.69
N TYR A 227 -25.37 3.07 -1.41
CA TYR A 227 -24.01 3.30 -0.91
C TYR A 227 -23.07 2.10 -1.09
N ALA A 228 -23.58 0.86 -1.06
CA ALA A 228 -22.77 -0.33 -1.26
C ALA A 228 -22.18 -0.38 -2.68
N CYS A 229 -23.02 -0.13 -3.69
CA CYS A 229 -22.59 -0.07 -5.07
C CYS A 229 -21.71 1.16 -5.35
N ILE A 230 -21.99 2.31 -4.71
CA ILE A 230 -21.10 3.49 -4.79
C ILE A 230 -19.72 3.14 -4.24
N ALA A 231 -19.63 2.54 -3.05
CA ALA A 231 -18.36 2.15 -2.44
C ALA A 231 -17.56 1.19 -3.33
N TYR A 232 -18.23 0.21 -3.95
CA TYR A 232 -17.61 -0.69 -4.93
C TYR A 232 -17.07 0.08 -6.15
N CYS A 233 -17.86 0.99 -6.73
CA CYS A 233 -17.42 1.78 -7.87
C CYS A 233 -16.23 2.69 -7.52
N LEU A 234 -16.26 3.33 -6.35
CA LEU A 234 -15.17 4.18 -5.85
C LEU A 234 -13.88 3.40 -5.66
N GLN A 235 -13.96 2.19 -5.09
CA GLN A 235 -12.82 1.29 -4.98
C GLN A 235 -12.23 0.94 -6.36
N LYS A 236 -13.07 0.57 -7.33
CA LYS A 236 -12.61 0.26 -8.70
C LYS A 236 -11.99 1.46 -9.42
N LEU A 237 -12.40 2.67 -9.06
CA LEU A 237 -11.82 3.92 -9.55
C LEU A 237 -10.56 4.34 -8.80
N GLY A 238 -10.25 3.73 -7.65
CA GLY A 238 -9.16 4.15 -6.76
C GLY A 238 -9.41 5.52 -6.11
N ASP A 239 -10.65 5.98 -6.03
CA ASP A 239 -11.01 7.26 -5.44
C ASP A 239 -11.22 7.12 -3.92
N TRP A 240 -10.11 6.90 -3.22
CA TRP A 240 -10.08 6.65 -1.78
C TRP A 240 -10.53 7.85 -0.94
N LYS A 241 -10.35 9.08 -1.46
CA LYS A 241 -10.73 10.31 -0.76
C LYS A 241 -12.24 10.44 -0.64
N THR A 242 -12.97 10.22 -1.73
CA THR A 242 -14.43 10.24 -1.68
C THR A 242 -14.98 9.02 -0.94
N LEU A 243 -14.29 7.87 -0.99
CA LEU A 243 -14.63 6.71 -0.18
C LEU A 243 -14.53 7.01 1.33
N ASP A 244 -13.48 7.69 1.78
CA ASP A 244 -13.33 8.16 3.17
C ASP A 244 -14.45 9.16 3.56
N GLY A 245 -14.80 10.07 2.65
CA GLY A 245 -15.95 10.97 2.82
C GLY A 245 -17.27 10.21 3.01
N LEU A 246 -17.51 9.19 2.19
CA LEU A 246 -18.69 8.32 2.30
C LEU A 246 -18.68 7.57 3.64
N MET A 247 -17.54 6.99 4.03
CA MET A 247 -17.39 6.26 5.30
C MET A 247 -17.74 7.15 6.50
N LYS A 248 -17.30 8.42 6.48
CA LYS A 248 -17.61 9.41 7.50
C LYS A 248 -19.10 9.75 7.59
N SER A 249 -19.83 9.70 6.47
CA SER A 249 -21.27 9.99 6.42
C SER A 249 -22.17 8.86 6.95
N LEU A 250 -21.68 7.61 6.97
CA LEU A 250 -22.44 6.44 7.42
C LEU A 250 -22.73 6.48 8.93
N LYS A 251 -23.76 5.75 9.38
CA LYS A 251 -24.07 5.62 10.82
C LYS A 251 -23.10 4.63 11.48
N LYS A 252 -22.96 4.71 12.81
CA LYS A 252 -22.16 3.72 13.58
C LYS A 252 -22.81 2.34 13.47
N GLY A 253 -22.01 1.29 13.33
CA GLY A 253 -22.48 -0.09 13.19
C GLY A 253 -23.07 -0.45 11.82
N ASP A 254 -22.96 0.41 10.81
CA ASP A 254 -23.39 0.09 9.46
C ASP A 254 -22.52 -1.04 8.85
N PRO A 255 -23.08 -2.15 8.36
CA PRO A 255 -22.32 -3.26 7.78
C PRO A 255 -21.39 -2.86 6.63
N LEU A 256 -21.73 -1.79 5.90
CA LEU A 256 -20.89 -1.28 4.81
C LEU A 256 -19.53 -0.77 5.31
N LEU A 257 -19.45 -0.32 6.57
CA LEU A 257 -18.19 0.11 7.18
C LEU A 257 -17.16 -1.02 7.20
N LEU A 258 -17.58 -2.26 7.46
CA LEU A 258 -16.68 -3.41 7.47
C LEU A 258 -16.11 -3.68 6.07
N TYR A 259 -16.96 -3.61 5.04
CA TYR A 259 -16.52 -3.75 3.65
C TYR A 259 -15.48 -2.67 3.30
N MET A 260 -15.77 -1.40 3.61
CA MET A 260 -14.88 -0.27 3.32
C MET A 260 -13.56 -0.37 4.10
N ALA A 261 -13.60 -0.79 5.37
CA ALA A 261 -12.42 -0.99 6.21
C ALA A 261 -11.47 -2.02 5.59
N ASN A 262 -12.01 -3.16 5.15
CA ASN A 262 -11.24 -4.19 4.45
C ASN A 262 -10.64 -3.68 3.14
N GLN A 263 -11.35 -2.81 2.41
CA GLN A 263 -10.77 -2.20 1.21
C GLN A 263 -9.59 -1.28 1.54
N PHE A 264 -9.73 -0.40 2.54
CA PHE A 264 -8.63 0.46 2.99
C PHE A 264 -7.43 -0.36 3.49
N TRP A 265 -7.68 -1.44 4.25
CA TRP A 265 -6.64 -2.35 4.72
C TRP A 265 -5.87 -2.98 3.55
N SER A 266 -6.58 -3.49 2.54
CA SER A 266 -5.95 -4.16 1.39
C SER A 266 -4.98 -3.27 0.59
N VAL A 267 -5.14 -1.95 0.66
CA VAL A 267 -4.27 -0.97 -0.02
C VAL A 267 -3.28 -0.26 0.91
N GLY A 268 -3.20 -0.67 2.19
CA GLY A 268 -2.27 -0.12 3.17
C GLY A 268 -2.70 1.20 3.80
N MET A 269 -3.95 1.63 3.63
CA MET A 269 -4.50 2.86 4.24
C MET A 269 -4.95 2.60 5.69
N CYS A 270 -3.97 2.40 6.58
CA CYS A 270 -4.21 1.97 7.96
C CYS A 270 -5.12 2.94 8.75
N LYS A 271 -4.91 4.26 8.63
CA LYS A 271 -5.68 5.25 9.42
C LYS A 271 -7.17 5.23 9.07
N GLU A 272 -7.47 5.18 7.79
CA GLU A 272 -8.83 5.12 7.24
C GLU A 272 -9.48 3.76 7.56
N ALA A 273 -8.74 2.66 7.43
CA ALA A 273 -9.20 1.33 7.81
C ALA A 273 -9.56 1.25 9.30
N VAL A 274 -8.67 1.69 10.18
CA VAL A 274 -8.87 1.75 11.64
C VAL A 274 -10.08 2.61 11.98
N ALA A 275 -10.23 3.78 11.34
CA ALA A 275 -11.39 4.65 11.56
C ALA A 275 -12.71 3.95 11.18
N ALA A 276 -12.73 3.21 10.06
CA ALA A 276 -13.89 2.46 9.61
C ALA A 276 -14.20 1.27 10.54
N PHE A 277 -13.22 0.46 10.93
CA PHE A 277 -13.37 -0.65 11.88
C PHE A 277 -13.86 -0.16 13.25
N THR A 278 -13.27 0.92 13.77
CA THR A 278 -13.67 1.54 15.03
C THR A 278 -15.11 2.02 14.99
N LYS A 279 -15.55 2.59 13.86
CA LYS A 279 -16.91 3.09 13.66
C LYS A 279 -17.94 1.97 13.48
N HIS A 280 -17.51 0.84 12.92
CA HIS A 280 -18.31 -0.38 12.85
C HIS A 280 -18.50 -1.01 14.24
N GLY A 281 -17.46 -0.98 15.08
CA GLY A 281 -17.41 -1.65 16.39
C GLY A 281 -16.49 -2.87 16.41
N SER A 282 -15.79 -3.14 15.31
CA SER A 282 -14.77 -4.20 15.15
C SER A 282 -13.44 -3.74 15.75
N THR A 283 -13.30 -3.82 17.07
CA THR A 283 -12.12 -3.32 17.78
C THR A 283 -10.88 -4.19 17.55
N MET A 284 -11.03 -5.51 17.50
CA MET A 284 -9.90 -6.43 17.28
C MET A 284 -9.31 -6.28 15.88
N GLU A 285 -10.17 -6.23 14.86
CA GLU A 285 -9.75 -6.07 13.46
C GLU A 285 -9.07 -4.71 13.23
N SER A 286 -9.44 -3.68 14.00
CA SER A 286 -8.73 -2.40 13.99
C SER A 286 -7.29 -2.50 14.51
N ILE A 287 -7.06 -3.34 15.53
CA ILE A 287 -5.72 -3.57 16.08
C ILE A 287 -4.92 -4.44 15.11
N GLU A 288 -5.50 -5.54 14.62
CA GLU A 288 -4.86 -6.44 13.64
C GLU A 288 -4.42 -5.68 12.37
N CYS A 289 -5.26 -4.77 11.86
CA CYS A 289 -4.89 -3.91 10.74
C CYS A 289 -3.64 -3.07 11.02
N CYS A 290 -3.48 -2.54 12.23
CA CYS A 290 -2.25 -1.83 12.62
C CYS A 290 -1.05 -2.77 12.70
N LEU A 291 -1.22 -3.98 13.22
CA LEU A 291 -0.13 -4.96 13.35
C LEU A 291 0.37 -5.39 11.97
N ASP A 292 -0.53 -5.76 11.05
CA ASP A 292 -0.20 -6.19 9.70
C ASP A 292 0.51 -5.11 8.87
N LEU A 293 0.11 -3.85 9.07
CA LEU A 293 0.70 -2.69 8.39
C LEU A 293 1.89 -2.09 9.16
N ASN A 294 2.39 -2.75 10.20
CA ASN A 294 3.51 -2.33 11.05
C ASN A 294 3.34 -0.92 11.67
N MET A 295 2.10 -0.50 11.91
CA MET A 295 1.74 0.78 12.53
C MET A 295 1.71 0.66 14.06
N TRP A 296 2.85 0.27 14.64
CA TRP A 296 2.98 -0.15 16.04
C TRP A 296 2.50 0.90 17.05
N LYS A 297 2.83 2.18 16.86
CA LYS A 297 2.36 3.25 17.74
C LYS A 297 0.83 3.27 17.86
N MET A 298 0.14 3.18 16.72
CA MET A 298 -1.32 3.14 16.69
C MET A 298 -1.86 1.84 17.29
N ALA A 299 -1.20 0.70 17.04
CA ALA A 299 -1.55 -0.57 17.65
C ALA A 299 -1.52 -0.48 19.19
N TYR A 300 -0.48 0.12 19.77
CA TYR A 300 -0.35 0.33 21.22
C TYR A 300 -1.42 1.28 21.77
N GLU A 301 -1.67 2.41 21.10
CA GLU A 301 -2.71 3.36 21.49
C GLU A 301 -4.12 2.72 21.49
N LEU A 302 -4.42 1.89 20.48
CA LEU A 302 -5.69 1.16 20.40
C LEU A 302 -5.74 0.00 21.41
N GLY A 303 -4.62 -0.71 21.62
CA GLY A 303 -4.49 -1.77 22.60
C GLY A 303 -4.78 -1.27 24.02
N GLN A 304 -4.23 -0.12 24.40
CA GLN A 304 -4.55 0.53 25.68
C GLN A 304 -6.01 0.97 25.76
N LYS A 305 -6.56 1.50 24.66
CA LYS A 305 -7.95 1.97 24.62
C LYS A 305 -8.98 0.84 24.75
N TYR A 306 -8.66 -0.36 24.29
CA TYR A 306 -9.57 -1.51 24.25
C TYR A 306 -9.16 -2.64 25.22
N ASP A 307 -8.27 -2.36 26.16
CA ASP A 307 -7.76 -3.32 27.15
C ASP A 307 -7.13 -4.59 26.51
N GLN A 308 -6.48 -4.43 25.36
CA GLN A 308 -5.78 -5.48 24.58
C GLN A 308 -4.25 -5.30 24.58
N GLU A 309 -3.69 -4.64 25.59
CA GLU A 309 -2.24 -4.37 25.68
C GLU A 309 -1.39 -5.66 25.63
N SER A 310 -1.84 -6.74 26.28
CA SER A 310 -1.12 -8.03 26.25
C SER A 310 -0.99 -8.55 24.82
N PHE A 311 -2.09 -8.57 24.07
CA PHE A 311 -2.11 -9.09 22.70
C PHE A 311 -1.17 -8.32 21.77
N VAL A 312 -1.16 -6.98 21.88
CA VAL A 312 -0.25 -6.12 21.09
C VAL A 312 1.20 -6.36 21.50
N ASN A 313 1.49 -6.46 22.79
CA ASN A 313 2.83 -6.76 23.29
C ASN A 313 3.34 -8.13 22.82
N ASP A 314 2.50 -9.16 22.90
CA ASP A 314 2.87 -10.52 22.48
C ASP A 314 3.18 -10.56 20.98
N SER A 315 2.33 -9.93 20.16
CA SER A 315 2.53 -9.84 18.71
C SER A 315 3.79 -9.06 18.35
N PHE A 316 4.04 -7.93 19.03
CA PHE A 316 5.24 -7.12 18.83
C PHE A 316 6.51 -7.88 19.24
N ASN A 317 6.50 -8.57 20.38
CA ASN A 317 7.64 -9.36 20.84
C ASN A 317 7.95 -10.50 19.86
N GLN A 318 6.94 -11.20 19.34
CA GLN A 318 7.14 -12.24 18.31
C GLN A 318 7.78 -11.66 17.04
N TYR A 319 7.36 -10.47 16.62
CA TYR A 319 7.95 -9.79 15.46
C TYR A 319 9.42 -9.42 15.71
N ILE A 320 9.75 -8.87 16.88
CA ILE A 320 11.14 -8.56 17.26
C ILE A 320 11.98 -9.83 17.34
N GLU A 321 11.48 -10.90 17.95
CA GLU A 321 12.19 -12.20 18.00
C GLU A 321 12.46 -12.75 16.60
N TYR A 322 11.49 -12.66 15.68
CA TYR A 322 11.67 -13.04 14.29
C TYR A 322 12.79 -12.23 13.62
N LEU A 323 12.79 -10.91 13.77
CA LEU A 323 13.83 -10.03 13.22
C LEU A 323 15.22 -10.35 13.79
N LEU A 324 15.30 -10.67 15.09
CA LEU A 324 16.55 -11.07 15.73
C LEU A 324 17.05 -12.43 15.25
N LYS A 325 16.15 -13.40 15.02
CA LYS A 325 16.50 -14.73 14.47
C LYS A 325 17.11 -14.65 13.08
N ILE A 326 16.60 -13.77 12.22
CA ILE A 326 17.20 -13.52 10.88
C ILE A 326 18.46 -12.64 10.95
N GLY A 327 18.83 -12.13 12.14
CA GLY A 327 20.00 -11.29 12.35
C GLY A 327 19.82 -9.81 11.97
N ASN A 328 18.58 -9.35 11.75
CA ASN A 328 18.29 -7.98 11.31
C ASN A 328 18.01 -7.05 12.50
N TYR A 329 19.09 -6.61 13.15
CA TYR A 329 19.03 -5.71 14.31
C TYR A 329 18.51 -4.31 13.94
N THR A 330 18.85 -3.82 12.74
CA THR A 330 18.46 -2.47 12.31
C THR A 330 16.95 -2.33 12.23
N LEU A 331 16.26 -3.27 11.59
CA LEU A 331 14.78 -3.25 11.53
C LEU A 331 14.15 -3.43 12.92
N ALA A 332 14.75 -4.25 13.79
CA ALA A 332 14.23 -4.46 15.15
C ALA A 332 14.32 -3.18 16.00
N ILE A 333 15.41 -2.43 15.85
CA ILE A 333 15.59 -1.12 16.50
C ILE A 333 14.58 -0.12 15.95
N GLU A 334 14.46 0.01 14.63
CA GLU A 334 13.52 0.93 13.98
C GLU A 334 12.07 0.65 14.39
N ALA A 335 11.66 -0.62 14.41
CA ALA A 335 10.33 -1.02 14.87
C ALA A 335 10.09 -0.66 16.34
N SER A 336 11.09 -0.86 17.20
CA SER A 336 11.03 -0.49 18.62
C SER A 336 10.93 1.02 18.84
N GLU A 337 11.66 1.82 18.06
CA GLU A 337 11.56 3.27 18.10
C GLU A 337 10.20 3.76 17.59
N ALA A 338 9.71 3.19 16.48
CA ALA A 338 8.40 3.49 15.92
C ALA A 338 7.25 3.13 16.88
N ALA A 339 7.40 2.04 17.64
CA ALA A 339 6.50 1.61 18.70
C ALA A 339 6.62 2.43 20.00
N GLN A 340 7.58 3.37 20.08
CA GLN A 340 7.93 4.12 21.29
C GLN A 340 8.42 3.24 22.46
N GLN A 341 8.85 2.01 22.18
CA GLN A 341 9.48 1.09 23.13
C GLN A 341 10.97 1.45 23.31
N ASN A 342 11.23 2.67 23.77
CA ASN A 342 12.56 3.29 23.83
C ASN A 342 13.59 2.47 24.65
N ILE A 343 13.17 1.80 25.73
CA ILE A 343 14.07 0.95 26.52
C ILE A 343 14.46 -0.32 25.75
N LEU A 344 13.51 -0.93 25.04
CA LEU A 344 13.81 -2.08 24.20
C LEU A 344 14.76 -1.67 23.06
N ALA A 345 14.50 -0.53 22.40
CA ALA A 345 15.39 0.02 21.38
C ALA A 345 16.82 0.23 21.93
N ALA A 346 16.96 0.78 23.14
CA ALA A 346 18.26 0.94 23.80
C ALA A 346 18.96 -0.40 24.09
N LYS A 347 18.23 -1.43 24.54
CA LYS A 347 18.78 -2.78 24.75
C LYS A 347 19.27 -3.39 23.44
N LEU A 348 18.48 -3.26 22.37
CA LEU A 348 18.82 -3.74 21.04
C LEU A 348 20.05 -3.02 20.47
N LEU A 349 20.14 -1.70 20.66
CA LEU A 349 21.30 -0.88 20.28
C LEU A 349 22.57 -1.31 21.03
N LYS A 350 22.48 -1.61 22.32
CA LYS A 350 23.62 -2.15 23.10
C LYS A 350 24.09 -3.50 22.55
N ALA A 351 23.17 -4.44 22.36
CA ALA A 351 23.48 -5.75 21.80
C ALA A 351 24.06 -5.64 20.37
N PHE A 352 23.57 -4.69 19.58
CA PHE A 352 24.10 -4.41 18.25
C PHE A 352 25.52 -3.84 18.31
N ALA A 353 25.79 -2.91 19.23
CA ALA A 353 27.13 -2.35 19.44
C ALA A 353 28.14 -3.43 19.88
N ASP A 354 27.72 -4.35 20.76
CA ASP A 354 28.57 -5.48 21.19
C ASP A 354 28.98 -6.35 19.99
N LYS A 355 28.06 -6.64 19.06
CA LYS A 355 28.38 -7.37 17.82
C LYS A 355 29.31 -6.60 16.89
N LEU A 356 29.19 -5.27 16.83
CA LEU A 356 30.09 -4.43 16.03
C LEU A 356 31.51 -4.39 16.62
N ARG A 357 31.62 -4.43 17.95
CA ARG A 357 32.91 -4.48 18.66
C ARG A 357 33.67 -5.76 18.30
N ASP A 358 33.00 -6.90 18.25
CA ASP A 358 33.61 -8.19 17.86
C ASP A 358 34.18 -8.16 16.43
N LYS A 359 33.55 -7.37 15.55
CA LYS A 359 33.99 -7.15 14.16
C LYS A 359 35.08 -6.07 14.01
N GLN A 360 35.58 -5.51 15.11
CA GLN A 360 36.60 -4.46 15.13
C GLN A 360 36.28 -3.25 14.22
N VAL A 361 35.01 -2.84 14.19
CA VAL A 361 34.55 -1.66 13.45
C VAL A 361 35.15 -0.38 14.04
N SER A 362 35.22 0.70 13.25
CA SER A 362 35.74 2.00 13.71
C SER A 362 35.06 2.49 14.99
N SER A 363 35.85 3.12 15.88
CA SER A 363 35.37 3.70 17.15
C SER A 363 34.30 4.78 16.95
N GLN A 364 34.31 5.48 15.81
CA GLN A 364 33.31 6.49 15.48
C GLN A 364 31.91 5.89 15.30
N ILE A 365 31.80 4.73 14.66
CA ILE A 365 30.51 4.04 14.48
C ILE A 365 29.99 3.55 15.84
N LEU A 366 30.86 2.98 16.68
CA LEU A 366 30.47 2.55 18.04
C LEU A 366 29.96 3.74 18.86
N LYS A 367 30.67 4.87 18.83
CA LYS A 367 30.20 6.12 19.45
C LYS A 367 28.81 6.49 18.96
N GLN A 368 28.56 6.50 17.65
CA GLN A 368 27.25 6.85 17.08
C GLN A 368 26.12 5.93 17.59
N VAL A 369 26.35 4.62 17.63
CA VAL A 369 25.36 3.65 18.13
C VAL A 369 25.07 3.88 19.62
N TYR A 370 26.10 4.14 20.44
CA TYR A 370 25.91 4.44 21.86
C TYR A 370 25.26 5.81 22.10
N VAL A 371 25.48 6.80 21.23
CA VAL A 371 24.72 8.06 21.25
C VAL A 371 23.23 7.80 21.00
N LEU A 372 22.89 7.01 19.98
CA LEU A 372 21.49 6.63 19.71
C LEU A 372 20.86 5.89 20.90
N MET A 373 21.62 5.02 21.56
CA MET A 373 21.19 4.33 22.78
C MET A 373 20.88 5.33 23.90
N ALA A 374 21.80 6.26 24.17
CA ALA A 374 21.62 7.28 25.20
C ALA A 374 20.41 8.19 24.92
N LEU A 375 20.21 8.58 23.65
CA LEU A 375 19.06 9.37 23.22
C LEU A 375 17.73 8.65 23.45
N ASN A 376 17.66 7.34 23.17
CA ASN A 376 16.47 6.54 23.44
C ASN A 376 16.17 6.46 24.95
N ILE A 377 17.19 6.28 25.79
CA ILE A 377 17.01 6.33 27.26
C ILE A 377 16.53 7.71 27.71
N GLY A 378 17.06 8.79 27.10
CA GLY A 378 16.61 10.16 27.35
C GLY A 378 15.12 10.36 27.02
N LYS A 379 14.68 9.92 25.84
CA LYS A 379 13.26 9.94 25.43
C LYS A 379 12.38 9.19 26.43
N TRP A 380 12.80 8.02 26.88
CA TRP A 380 12.10 7.26 27.92
C TRP A 380 11.98 8.05 29.23
N LYS A 381 13.08 8.63 29.73
CA LYS A 381 13.08 9.44 30.97
C LYS A 381 12.12 10.63 30.88
N THR A 382 12.00 11.27 29.71
CA THR A 382 11.05 12.38 29.50
C THR A 382 9.60 11.90 29.38
N SER A 383 9.37 10.70 28.87
CA SER A 383 8.03 10.14 28.66
C SER A 383 7.47 9.44 29.91
N ALA A 384 8.33 8.99 30.83
CA ALA A 384 7.94 8.20 31.99
C ALA A 384 7.54 9.06 33.20
N ARG A 385 6.24 9.38 33.31
CA ARG A 385 5.52 9.09 34.56
C ARG A 385 5.21 7.59 34.52
N SER A 386 5.62 6.85 35.56
CA SER A 386 5.34 5.43 35.84
C SER A 386 5.84 4.37 34.83
N LEU A 387 6.96 3.72 35.16
CA LEU A 387 7.18 2.25 35.16
C LEU A 387 8.62 1.98 35.63
N LYS A 388 8.80 1.22 36.72
CA LYS A 388 10.12 0.75 37.15
C LYS A 388 10.57 -0.35 36.19
N VAL A 389 11.74 -0.19 35.58
CA VAL A 389 12.39 -1.28 34.84
C VAL A 389 13.01 -2.22 35.88
N ASN A 390 12.41 -3.40 36.09
CA ASN A 390 12.95 -4.44 36.98
C ASN A 390 14.06 -5.29 36.31
N ASP A 391 14.83 -4.69 35.39
CA ASP A 391 15.92 -5.39 34.69
C ASP A 391 17.27 -4.90 35.20
N SER A 392 17.87 -5.68 36.09
CA SER A 392 19.16 -5.41 36.73
C SER A 392 20.31 -5.29 35.72
N SER A 393 20.18 -5.87 34.51
CA SER A 393 21.23 -5.82 33.48
C SER A 393 21.33 -4.45 32.79
N MET A 394 20.24 -3.66 32.82
CA MET A 394 20.14 -2.37 32.16
C MET A 394 20.20 -1.20 33.15
N GLU A 395 20.19 -1.48 34.45
CA GLU A 395 20.15 -0.47 35.52
C GLU A 395 21.36 0.49 35.43
N SER A 396 22.58 -0.04 35.31
CA SER A 396 23.79 0.78 35.15
C SER A 396 23.80 1.63 33.86
N VAL A 397 23.26 1.09 32.77
CA VAL A 397 23.15 1.79 31.48
C VAL A 397 22.11 2.91 31.56
N ILE A 398 21.01 2.69 32.28
CA ILE A 398 19.96 3.70 32.48
C ILE A 398 20.44 4.82 33.41
N GLU A 399 21.23 4.47 34.45
CA GLU A 399 21.83 5.43 35.36
C GLU A 399 22.84 6.34 34.66
N ARG A 400 23.71 5.77 33.81
CA ARG A 400 24.73 6.51 33.05
C ARG A 400 24.60 6.27 31.53
N PRO A 401 23.58 6.86 30.86
CA PRO A 401 23.27 6.57 29.45
C PRO A 401 24.41 6.90 28.49
N TRP A 402 25.18 7.94 28.80
CA TRP A 402 26.23 8.48 27.94
C TRP A 402 27.60 7.81 28.16
N HIS A 403 27.77 7.00 29.23
CA HIS A 403 29.07 6.42 29.63
C HIS A 403 29.78 5.70 28.48
N TYR A 404 29.05 4.89 27.71
CA TYR A 404 29.59 4.19 26.54
C TYR A 404 29.99 5.14 25.41
N ALA A 405 29.17 6.16 25.12
CA ALA A 405 29.46 7.13 24.07
C ALA A 405 30.67 8.01 24.44
N GLU A 406 30.77 8.40 25.71
CA GLU A 406 31.88 9.16 26.27
C GLU A 406 33.21 8.41 26.14
N ALA A 407 33.23 7.12 26.47
CA ALA A 407 34.43 6.28 26.37
C ALA A 407 35.03 6.32 24.95
N TYR A 408 34.21 6.04 23.94
CA TYR A 408 34.67 6.04 22.54
C TYR A 408 34.91 7.44 21.99
N HIS A 409 34.20 8.45 22.50
CA HIS A 409 34.47 9.85 22.15
C HIS A 409 35.84 10.29 22.66
N LEU A 410 36.14 10.04 23.93
CA LEU A 410 37.42 10.37 24.54
C LEU A 410 38.56 9.60 23.86
N TRP A 411 38.35 8.31 23.57
CA TRP A 411 39.27 7.49 22.78
C TRP A 411 39.61 8.16 21.44
N ALA A 412 38.59 8.62 20.70
CA ALA A 412 38.78 9.31 19.43
C ALA A 412 39.53 10.64 19.59
N CYS A 413 39.21 11.43 20.63
CA CYS A 413 39.88 12.69 20.90
C CYS A 413 41.38 12.51 21.20
N VAL A 414 41.76 11.48 21.97
CA VAL A 414 43.17 11.16 22.25
C VAL A 414 43.92 10.87 20.95
N HIS A 415 43.36 10.02 20.08
CA HIS A 415 43.94 9.76 18.78
C HIS A 415 44.05 11.03 17.92
N GLN A 416 43.01 11.86 17.90
CA GLN A 416 43.00 13.11 17.14
C GLN A 416 44.13 14.04 17.59
N HIS A 417 44.29 14.25 18.90
CA HIS A 417 45.37 15.07 19.46
C HIS A 417 46.75 14.50 19.09
N LEU A 418 46.93 13.18 19.13
CA LEU A 418 48.17 12.53 18.69
C LEU A 418 48.46 12.79 17.20
N TYR A 419 47.46 12.68 16.32
CA TYR A 419 47.63 12.96 14.90
C TYR A 419 47.91 14.45 14.61
N MET A 420 47.40 15.35 15.44
CA MET A 420 47.67 16.80 15.36
C MET A 420 49.02 17.20 15.98
N ASN A 421 49.76 16.25 16.58
CA ASN A 421 50.98 16.48 17.36
C ASN A 421 50.78 17.32 18.64
N ASP A 422 49.54 17.43 19.13
CA ASP A 422 49.20 18.10 20.38
C ASP A 422 49.40 17.13 21.57
N PHE A 423 50.65 16.72 21.80
CA PHE A 423 50.98 15.62 22.69
C PHE A 423 50.59 15.86 24.16
N GLU A 424 50.67 17.10 24.64
CA GLU A 424 50.30 17.44 26.02
C GLU A 424 48.79 17.27 26.26
N ASP A 425 47.95 17.70 25.32
CA ASP A 425 46.50 17.53 25.42
C ASP A 425 46.07 16.08 25.13
N ALA A 426 46.79 15.37 24.24
CA ALA A 426 46.63 13.92 24.07
C ALA A 426 46.89 13.17 25.38
N PHE A 427 47.97 13.51 26.09
CA PHE A 427 48.29 12.95 27.40
C PHE A 427 47.20 13.24 28.42
N ARG A 428 46.78 14.52 28.57
CA ARG A 428 45.73 14.90 29.53
C ARG A 428 44.41 14.18 29.28
N ALA A 429 44.00 14.08 28.02
CA ALA A 429 42.80 13.36 27.62
C ALA A 429 42.92 11.86 27.91
N SER A 430 44.09 11.26 27.67
CA SER A 430 44.33 9.82 27.88
C SER A 430 44.19 9.40 29.34
N ILE A 431 44.46 10.29 30.29
CA ILE A 431 44.33 10.01 31.72
C ILE A 431 42.88 9.76 32.12
N PHE A 432 41.92 10.43 31.47
CA PHE A 432 40.50 10.20 31.74
C PHE A 432 39.99 8.87 31.17
N LEU A 433 40.74 8.19 30.30
CA LEU A 433 40.32 6.89 29.78
C LEU A 433 40.23 5.82 30.87
N SER A 434 41.01 5.93 31.96
CA SER A 434 40.99 4.96 33.06
C SER A 434 39.63 4.84 33.77
N GLU A 435 38.72 5.79 33.59
CA GLU A 435 37.34 5.69 34.10
C GLU A 435 36.45 4.75 33.28
N TYR A 436 36.91 4.32 32.11
CA TYR A 436 36.16 3.54 31.13
C TYR A 436 36.76 2.14 30.91
N GLU A 437 37.48 1.59 31.89
CA GLU A 437 38.01 0.22 31.89
C GLU A 437 36.91 -0.85 31.79
N ASP A 438 35.69 -0.51 32.17
CA ASP A 438 34.51 -1.37 32.08
C ASP A 438 33.96 -1.49 30.64
N ILE A 439 34.38 -0.62 29.73
CA ILE A 439 33.89 -0.56 28.34
C ILE A 439 35.01 -0.83 27.33
N LEU A 440 36.16 -0.20 27.52
CA LEU A 440 37.29 -0.25 26.59
C LEU A 440 38.19 -1.43 26.96
N ASP A 441 38.82 -2.01 25.94
CA ASP A 441 39.84 -3.04 26.15
C ASP A 441 41.01 -2.45 26.95
N VAL A 442 41.22 -2.97 28.16
CA VAL A 442 42.20 -2.47 29.14
C VAL A 442 43.61 -2.44 28.55
N HIS A 443 43.98 -3.43 27.73
CA HIS A 443 45.28 -3.47 27.07
C HIS A 443 45.42 -2.33 26.04
N LYS A 444 44.41 -2.12 25.19
CA LYS A 444 44.43 -1.02 24.21
C LYS A 444 44.43 0.35 24.90
N LEU A 445 43.65 0.51 25.96
CA LEU A 445 43.56 1.72 26.77
C LEU A 445 44.90 2.14 27.34
N TYR A 446 45.55 1.26 28.10
CA TYR A 446 46.82 1.60 28.72
C TYR A 446 47.98 1.67 27.72
N SER A 447 47.89 0.96 26.59
CA SER A 447 48.83 1.13 25.47
C SER A 447 48.74 2.54 24.88
N LEU A 448 47.52 3.04 24.63
CA LEU A 448 47.29 4.39 24.13
C LEU A 448 47.76 5.45 25.14
N GLN A 449 47.49 5.24 26.42
CA GLN A 449 47.96 6.11 27.50
C GLN A 449 49.50 6.13 27.57
N ALA A 450 50.16 4.97 27.49
CA ALA A 450 51.63 4.89 27.49
C ALA A 450 52.23 5.67 26.31
N VAL A 451 51.66 5.52 25.11
CA VAL A 451 52.08 6.26 23.90
C VAL A 451 51.89 7.76 24.08
N ALA A 452 50.72 8.21 24.55
CA ALA A 452 50.46 9.63 24.75
C ALA A 452 51.39 10.24 25.80
N SER A 453 51.61 9.54 26.92
CA SER A 453 52.57 9.95 27.96
C SER A 453 54.01 10.02 27.44
N TYR A 454 54.44 9.07 26.60
CA TYR A 454 55.77 9.05 26.02
C TYR A 454 56.02 10.28 25.14
N TYR A 455 55.12 10.56 24.19
CA TYR A 455 55.27 11.72 23.30
C TYR A 455 55.18 13.06 24.05
N ALA A 456 54.38 13.13 25.12
CA ALA A 456 54.33 14.29 26.01
C ALA A 456 55.55 14.41 26.95
N LYS A 457 56.50 13.45 26.89
CA LYS A 457 57.68 13.35 27.78
C LYS A 457 57.32 13.21 29.28
N LYS A 458 56.14 12.66 29.56
CA LYS A 458 55.62 12.41 30.91
C LYS A 458 55.93 10.97 31.34
N MET A 459 57.22 10.70 31.56
CA MET A 459 57.73 9.33 31.76
C MET A 459 57.16 8.63 32.99
N ASP A 460 56.87 9.34 34.08
CA ASP A 460 56.26 8.76 35.29
C ASP A 460 54.91 8.07 34.97
N TYR A 461 54.10 8.71 34.13
CA TYR A 461 52.79 8.18 33.72
C TYR A 461 52.93 7.08 32.67
N CYS A 462 53.92 7.20 31.77
CA CYS A 462 54.25 6.15 30.81
C CYS A 462 54.60 4.85 31.52
N ILE A 463 55.44 4.92 32.57
CA ILE A 463 55.81 3.77 33.40
C ILE A 463 54.61 3.23 34.17
N SER A 464 53.79 4.12 34.73
CA SER A 464 52.57 3.69 35.43
C SER A 464 51.61 2.94 34.49
N ALA A 465 51.49 3.38 33.24
CA ALA A 465 50.70 2.68 32.23
C ALA A 465 51.32 1.31 31.88
N PHE A 466 52.65 1.22 31.73
CA PHE A 466 53.32 -0.07 31.52
C PHE A 466 53.14 -1.03 32.70
N LYS A 467 53.20 -0.56 33.95
CA LYS A 467 52.90 -1.38 35.13
C LYS A 467 51.47 -1.93 35.07
N LYS A 468 50.51 -1.09 34.68
CA LYS A 468 49.12 -1.53 34.45
C LYS A 468 49.01 -2.57 33.34
N LEU A 469 49.79 -2.41 32.27
CA LEU A 469 49.87 -3.42 31.21
C LEU A 469 50.51 -4.73 31.68
N GLU A 470 51.53 -4.70 32.55
CA GLU A 470 52.17 -5.89 33.12
C GLU A 470 51.24 -6.69 34.05
N GLU A 471 50.33 -6.00 34.75
CA GLU A 471 49.29 -6.59 35.59
C GLU A 471 48.25 -7.38 34.77
N ILE A 472 48.14 -7.15 33.46
CA ILE A 472 47.19 -7.85 32.58
C ILE A 472 47.72 -9.24 32.22
N ASN A 473 46.88 -10.26 32.40
CA ASN A 473 47.17 -11.61 31.95
C ASN A 473 46.99 -11.73 30.43
N PHE A 474 48.09 -11.63 29.69
CA PHE A 474 48.10 -11.89 28.25
C PHE A 474 47.85 -13.37 27.95
N SER A 475 46.96 -13.64 26.99
CA SER A 475 46.75 -14.99 26.45
C SER A 475 47.93 -15.49 25.62
N GLN A 476 48.79 -14.60 25.13
CA GLN A 476 50.00 -14.91 24.37
C GLN A 476 51.25 -14.48 25.15
N ILE A 477 52.19 -15.39 25.35
CA ILE A 477 53.43 -15.13 26.10
C ILE A 477 54.31 -14.10 25.36
N ASN A 478 54.36 -14.17 24.03
CA ASN A 478 55.19 -13.28 23.20
C ASN A 478 54.80 -11.79 23.31
N THR A 479 53.52 -11.45 23.50
CA THR A 479 53.10 -10.05 23.64
C THR A 479 53.56 -9.45 24.96
N LYS A 480 53.55 -10.25 26.03
CA LYS A 480 54.07 -9.84 27.34
C LYS A 480 55.58 -9.57 27.28
N GLU A 481 56.36 -10.47 26.69
CA GLU A 481 57.81 -10.31 26.56
C GLU A 481 58.19 -9.10 25.69
N ASN A 482 57.52 -8.92 24.55
CA ASN A 482 57.71 -7.77 23.69
C ASN A 482 57.40 -6.45 24.41
N MET A 483 56.31 -6.39 25.17
CA MET A 483 55.99 -5.18 25.94
C MET A 483 57.00 -4.91 27.06
N MET A 484 57.44 -5.94 27.79
CA MET A 484 58.48 -5.77 28.82
C MET A 484 59.81 -5.30 28.19
N SER A 485 60.15 -5.79 26.99
CA SER A 485 61.32 -5.32 26.24
C SER A 485 61.19 -3.85 25.81
N LEU A 486 60.00 -3.43 25.37
CA LEU A 486 59.71 -2.07 24.94
C LEU A 486 59.68 -1.11 26.12
N ALA A 487 59.10 -1.53 27.25
CA ALA A 487 59.14 -0.77 28.50
C ALA A 487 60.58 -0.53 28.95
N LYS A 488 61.45 -1.56 28.93
CA LYS A 488 62.88 -1.41 29.23
C LYS A 488 63.60 -0.45 28.29
N LEU A 489 63.32 -0.53 26.98
CA LEU A 489 63.91 0.35 25.97
C LEU A 489 63.49 1.82 26.15
N VAL A 490 62.21 2.06 26.44
CA VAL A 490 61.63 3.39 26.58
C VAL A 490 62.05 4.05 27.90
N VAL A 491 62.11 3.27 28.99
CA VAL A 491 62.30 3.79 30.35
C VAL A 491 63.77 3.80 30.75
N GLY A 492 64.58 2.87 30.23
CA GLY A 492 65.95 2.64 30.68
C GLY A 492 66.02 1.99 32.07
N ASP A 493 67.13 1.30 32.37
CA ASP A 493 67.29 0.51 33.61
C ASP A 493 67.37 1.37 34.90
N SER A 494 67.40 2.70 34.79
CA SER A 494 67.74 3.62 35.88
C SER A 494 66.73 4.75 36.14
N PHE A 495 65.54 4.71 35.54
CA PHE A 495 64.51 5.73 35.80
C PHE A 495 63.79 5.49 37.14
N GLN A 496 63.93 6.42 38.08
CA GLN A 496 63.13 6.45 39.31
C GLN A 496 61.91 7.35 39.11
N PRO A 497 60.68 6.83 39.27
CA PRO A 497 59.48 7.63 39.12
C PRO A 497 59.47 8.75 40.16
N LYS A 498 59.33 9.99 39.68
CA LYS A 498 59.14 11.15 40.56
C LYS A 498 57.68 11.21 41.01
N PRO A 499 57.39 11.80 42.18
CA PRO A 499 56.00 12.08 42.56
C PRO A 499 55.35 12.94 41.47
N PHE A 500 54.13 12.55 41.09
CA PHE A 500 53.32 13.15 40.03
C PHE A 500 52.95 14.63 40.31
N LYS A 501 53.88 15.56 40.06
CA LYS A 501 53.68 17.01 40.24
C LYS A 501 53.08 17.69 39.01
N ASP A 502 53.20 17.06 37.85
CA ASP A 502 52.92 17.68 36.54
C ASP A 502 51.42 17.77 36.16
N MET A 503 50.52 17.20 36.97
CA MET A 503 49.07 17.23 36.77
C MET A 503 48.33 17.84 37.96
N GLU A 504 48.96 18.80 38.64
CA GLU A 504 48.32 19.59 39.69
C GLU A 504 47.57 20.79 39.09
N ALA A 505 46.30 20.90 39.43
CA ALA A 505 45.49 22.09 39.17
C ALA A 505 45.22 22.82 40.49
N ILE A 506 45.05 24.15 40.41
CA ILE A 506 44.73 24.98 41.56
C ILE A 506 43.21 25.15 41.63
N CYS A 507 42.60 24.66 42.70
CA CYS A 507 41.19 24.86 42.96
C CYS A 507 40.88 26.35 43.11
N LYS A 508 39.88 26.86 42.40
CA LYS A 508 39.54 28.28 42.48
C LYS A 508 38.84 28.69 43.76
N GLU A 509 38.06 27.78 44.34
CA GLU A 509 37.25 28.06 45.52
C GLU A 509 38.08 28.12 46.81
N CYS A 510 39.09 27.27 46.93
CA CYS A 510 39.90 27.16 48.16
C CYS A 510 41.41 27.26 47.94
N LYS A 511 41.85 27.47 46.69
CA LYS A 511 43.26 27.62 46.30
C LYS A 511 44.16 26.42 46.64
N SER A 512 43.60 25.30 47.07
CA SER A 512 44.36 24.07 47.26
C SER A 512 44.70 23.44 45.90
N TYR A 513 45.84 22.75 45.87
CA TYR A 513 46.24 21.92 44.74
C TYR A 513 45.47 20.60 44.77
N PHE A 514 45.03 20.15 43.60
CA PHE A 514 44.39 18.85 43.41
C PHE A 514 44.85 18.22 42.10
N GLN A 515 44.74 16.89 41.99
CA GLN A 515 45.14 16.18 40.79
C GLN A 515 44.05 16.31 39.73
N VAL A 516 44.43 16.67 38.50
CA VAL A 516 43.49 16.84 37.38
C VAL A 516 42.63 15.59 37.13
N LYS A 517 43.19 14.40 37.36
CA LYS A 517 42.50 13.11 37.22
C LYS A 517 41.29 12.98 38.16
N ASP A 518 41.34 13.61 39.34
CA ASP A 518 40.32 13.41 40.37
C ASP A 518 39.03 14.17 40.03
N LYS A 519 39.12 15.15 39.11
CA LYS A 519 38.04 16.08 38.71
C LYS A 519 37.41 16.85 39.87
N LYS A 520 37.79 16.58 41.12
CA LYS A 520 37.15 17.08 42.33
C LYS A 520 38.22 17.56 43.30
N CYS A 521 38.03 18.74 43.85
CA CYS A 521 38.93 19.26 44.87
C CYS A 521 38.68 18.54 46.21
N PRO A 522 39.69 17.88 46.82
CA PRO A 522 39.52 17.12 48.06
C PRO A 522 39.26 18.02 49.28
N THR A 523 39.65 19.29 49.24
CA THR A 523 39.52 20.23 50.37
C THR A 523 38.13 20.84 50.48
N CYS A 524 37.48 21.09 49.35
CA CYS A 524 36.23 21.86 49.31
C CYS A 524 35.13 21.21 48.47
N ASP A 525 35.37 20.00 47.99
CA ASP A 525 34.44 19.15 47.28
C ASP A 525 33.93 19.72 45.94
N THR A 526 34.64 20.70 45.38
CA THR A 526 34.29 21.35 44.11
C THR A 526 34.63 20.42 42.94
N GLU A 527 33.62 20.01 42.18
CA GLU A 527 33.73 19.15 41.00
C GLU A 527 33.89 19.94 39.70
N TYR A 528 34.79 19.54 38.82
CA TYR A 528 35.14 20.22 37.58
C TYR A 528 34.74 19.37 36.39
N PHE A 529 34.27 20.02 35.33
CA PHE A 529 33.82 19.33 34.13
C PHE A 529 34.97 19.08 33.16
N VAL A 530 34.94 17.93 32.48
CA VAL A 530 35.78 17.68 31.32
C VAL A 530 35.11 18.27 30.09
N CYS A 531 35.83 19.09 29.33
CA CYS A 531 35.35 19.67 28.09
C CYS A 531 35.22 18.60 27.01
N VAL A 532 34.03 18.38 26.43
CA VAL A 532 33.87 17.40 25.34
C VAL A 532 34.59 17.80 24.05
N GLY A 533 34.86 19.10 23.84
CA GLY A 533 35.56 19.56 22.64
C GLY A 533 37.07 19.40 22.69
N SER A 534 37.68 19.56 23.87
CA SER A 534 39.14 19.49 24.02
C SER A 534 39.63 18.31 24.85
N SER A 535 38.73 17.62 25.54
CA SER A 535 39.05 16.54 26.50
C SER A 535 39.92 16.98 27.68
N CYS A 536 39.89 18.28 27.99
CA CYS A 536 40.63 18.87 29.12
C CYS A 536 39.67 19.40 30.18
N LEU A 537 40.14 19.45 31.43
CA LEU A 537 39.36 19.99 32.55
C LEU A 537 39.06 21.49 32.34
N ILE A 538 37.84 21.90 32.62
CA ILE A 538 37.39 23.30 32.61
C ILE A 538 37.57 23.84 34.03
N LEU A 539 38.48 24.78 34.22
CA LEU A 539 38.83 25.32 35.54
C LEU A 539 38.20 26.70 35.77
N ASP A 540 38.56 27.65 34.90
CA ASP A 540 38.26 29.08 35.02
C ASP A 540 37.55 29.61 33.77
N GLU A 541 37.48 28.81 32.73
CA GLU A 541 36.94 29.24 31.47
C GLU A 541 35.41 29.28 31.54
N GLU A 542 34.83 30.24 30.83
CA GLU A 542 33.41 30.19 30.50
C GLU A 542 33.12 28.90 29.70
N PHE A 543 31.98 28.30 29.98
CA PHE A 543 31.58 27.05 29.34
C PHE A 543 30.10 27.04 29.04
N VAL A 544 29.70 26.12 28.18
CA VAL A 544 28.32 25.86 27.79
C VAL A 544 28.05 24.39 28.05
N THR A 545 26.88 24.07 28.60
CA THR A 545 26.40 22.71 28.73
C THR A 545 25.45 22.40 27.59
N CYS A 546 25.64 21.26 26.92
CA CYS A 546 24.70 20.82 25.89
C CYS A 546 23.36 20.44 26.51
N ASP A 547 22.24 20.95 25.98
CA ASP A 547 20.90 20.66 26.52
C ASP A 547 20.43 19.21 26.31
N THR A 548 21.13 18.44 25.46
CA THR A 548 20.79 17.05 25.13
C THR A 548 21.59 16.03 25.94
N CYS A 549 22.92 16.17 25.98
CA CYS A 549 23.78 15.24 26.72
C CYS A 549 24.20 15.74 28.11
N TYR A 550 23.99 17.03 28.39
CA TYR A 550 24.39 17.71 29.62
C TYR A 550 25.90 17.83 29.86
N HIS A 551 26.73 17.48 28.87
CA HIS A 551 28.18 17.67 28.97
C HIS A 551 28.61 19.10 28.68
N ALA A 552 29.70 19.50 29.33
CA ALA A 552 30.26 20.84 29.23
C ALA A 552 31.24 20.95 28.05
N LEU A 553 31.26 22.13 27.45
CA LEU A 553 32.13 22.54 26.36
C LEU A 553 32.67 23.95 26.66
N ARG A 554 33.98 24.16 26.54
CA ARG A 554 34.57 25.51 26.71
C ARG A 554 33.94 26.49 25.72
N TRP A 555 33.54 27.66 26.20
CA TRP A 555 32.80 28.66 25.41
C TRP A 555 33.54 29.06 24.14
N LYS A 556 34.85 29.32 24.23
CA LYS A 556 35.69 29.66 23.08
C LYS A 556 35.66 28.62 21.96
N LEU A 557 35.53 27.34 22.31
CA LEU A 557 35.40 26.25 21.33
C LEU A 557 33.96 26.16 20.82
N ALA A 558 32.98 26.31 21.71
CA ALA A 558 31.56 26.31 21.36
C ALA A 558 31.21 27.38 20.33
N MET A 559 31.82 28.57 20.40
CA MET A 559 31.60 29.66 19.42
C MET A 559 31.92 29.26 17.97
N ASN A 560 32.85 28.32 17.79
CA ASN A 560 33.29 27.86 16.47
C ASN A 560 32.60 26.55 16.04
N LEU A 561 31.66 26.05 16.84
CA LEU A 561 31.00 24.76 16.61
C LEU A 561 29.48 24.95 16.50
N HIS A 562 28.89 24.39 15.43
CA HIS A 562 27.44 24.37 15.28
C HIS A 562 26.77 23.25 16.09
N HIS A 563 27.49 22.17 16.38
CA HIS A 563 26.95 20.97 17.00
C HIS A 563 27.83 20.49 18.14
N CYS A 564 27.22 19.83 19.14
CA CYS A 564 27.92 19.22 20.26
C CYS A 564 28.89 18.13 19.77
N PRO A 565 30.19 18.16 20.14
CA PRO A 565 31.14 17.14 19.73
C PRO A 565 30.79 15.72 20.16
N LEU A 566 30.07 15.55 21.28
CA LEU A 566 29.67 14.24 21.78
C LEU A 566 28.39 13.72 21.09
N CYS A 567 27.27 14.42 21.25
CA CYS A 567 25.95 13.94 20.83
C CYS A 567 25.43 14.54 19.51
N HIS A 568 26.16 15.49 18.92
CA HIS A 568 25.84 16.18 17.66
C HIS A 568 24.54 17.02 17.68
N ALA A 569 23.98 17.31 18.85
CA ALA A 569 22.86 18.25 18.99
C ALA A 569 23.27 19.69 18.65
N ASP A 570 22.33 20.50 18.16
CA ASP A 570 22.54 21.93 17.84
C ASP A 570 22.87 22.72 19.13
N LEU A 571 23.94 23.53 19.09
CA LEU A 571 24.41 24.34 20.22
C LEU A 571 23.83 25.76 20.27
N LYS A 572 23.05 26.20 19.27
CA LYS A 572 22.57 27.59 19.13
C LYS A 572 21.84 28.15 20.35
N ASN A 573 21.14 27.31 21.10
CA ASN A 573 20.31 27.74 22.22
C ASN A 573 20.97 27.55 23.59
N CYS A 574 22.17 26.98 23.64
CA CYS A 574 22.80 26.63 24.90
C CYS A 574 23.34 27.90 25.60
N LYS A 575 23.02 28.04 26.89
CA LYS A 575 23.34 29.25 27.66
C LYS A 575 24.79 29.22 28.14
N VAL A 576 25.49 30.34 27.97
CA VAL A 576 26.84 30.53 28.54
C VAL A 576 26.75 30.55 30.05
N SER A 577 27.47 29.63 30.65
CA SER A 577 27.67 29.52 32.09
C SER A 577 29.01 30.14 32.46
N LYS A 578 29.00 31.04 33.44
CA LYS A 578 30.21 31.55 34.06
C LYS A 578 30.83 30.47 34.96
N PRO A 579 32.16 30.47 35.17
CA PRO A 579 32.81 29.59 36.13
C PRO A 579 32.14 29.79 37.52
N MET A 580 31.38 28.79 37.95
CA MET A 580 30.50 28.92 39.13
C MET A 580 31.29 28.84 40.43
N SER A 581 31.02 29.78 41.35
CA SER A 581 31.41 29.66 42.76
C SER A 581 30.46 28.76 43.56
N LYS A 582 30.92 28.29 44.73
CA LYS A 582 30.30 27.28 45.63
C LYS A 582 28.78 27.33 45.81
N PHE A 583 28.13 28.47 45.64
CA PHE A 583 26.71 28.67 45.99
C PHE A 583 25.71 28.25 44.91
N GLN A 584 26.12 28.08 43.66
CA GLN A 584 25.17 27.88 42.55
C GLN A 584 25.01 26.42 42.07
N ARG A 585 25.90 25.50 42.48
CA ARG A 585 25.96 24.13 41.93
C ARG A 585 24.98 23.12 42.55
N ARG A 586 24.45 23.37 43.76
CA ARG A 586 23.49 22.46 44.41
C ARG A 586 22.12 22.37 43.73
N LYS A 587 21.82 23.24 42.75
CA LYS A 587 20.53 23.30 42.07
C LYS A 587 20.50 22.72 40.65
N SER A 588 21.65 22.43 40.03
CA SER A 588 21.72 22.00 38.62
C SER A 588 22.02 20.51 38.41
N LEU A 589 22.22 19.75 39.49
CA LEU A 589 22.52 18.30 39.47
C LEU A 589 21.33 17.44 39.94
N ARG A 590 20.10 17.94 39.82
CA ARG A 590 18.86 17.17 39.99
C ARG A 590 18.02 17.20 38.73
#